data_AF-A0A660R9F9-F1
#
_entry.id   AF-A0A660R9F9-F1
#
_cell.length_a   1.000
_cell.length_b   1.000
_cell.length_c   1.000
_cell.angle_alpha   90.00
_cell.angle_beta   90.00
_cell.angle_gamma   90.00
#
_symmetry.space_group_name_H-M   'P 1'
#
loop_
_entity.id
_entity.type
_entity.pdbx_description
1 polymer ?
#
loop_
_entity_poly.entity_id
_entity_poly.type
_entity_poly.pdbx_seq_one_letter_code
_entity_poly.pdbx_strand_id
1 'polypeptide(L)'
;HKSKPYDEIIRVPLIIYKKDENFSQTEKSEEAEKLVSLIDLAPSISQYLFGYYPQIFMGKPTILGGNFKREYIISEGYQKKDDKHLRHDPTKQDIRNWCIRTKTWKYMELNGERMFFDLEKDPKENEPLSPDEYADCIGEYLKEWQREIIKGKLRMM
;
A
#
# COMPACT_ATOMS: atom_id res chain seq x y z
N HIS A 1 5.61 16.90 11.65
CA HIS A 1 6.02 16.78 10.24
C HIS A 1 4.82 16.37 9.40
N LYS A 2 4.65 16.94 8.19
CA LYS A 2 3.60 16.50 7.27
C LYS A 2 3.95 15.09 6.76
N SER A 3 2.96 14.20 6.64
CA SER A 3 3.14 12.91 5.99
C SER A 3 3.63 13.13 4.56
N LYS A 4 4.74 12.49 4.18
CA LYS A 4 5.21 12.49 2.79
C LYS A 4 5.40 11.03 2.41
N PRO A 5 4.62 10.50 1.46
CA PRO A 5 4.66 9.08 1.18
C PRO A 5 5.84 8.69 0.29
N TYR A 6 7.03 9.28 0.47
CA TYR A 6 8.27 8.84 -0.20
C TYR A 6 8.71 7.48 0.33
N ASP A 7 9.36 6.68 -0.51
CA ASP A 7 9.81 5.33 -0.17
C ASP A 7 10.80 5.35 1.01
N GLU A 8 11.62 6.38 1.15
CA GLU A 8 12.48 6.58 2.33
C GLU A 8 11.69 6.56 3.65
N ILE A 9 10.41 6.94 3.62
CA ILE A 9 9.53 6.99 4.80
C ILE A 9 8.63 5.76 4.89
N ILE A 10 8.04 5.31 3.76
CA ILE A 10 6.99 4.28 3.76
C ILE A 10 7.52 2.86 3.53
N ARG A 11 8.73 2.70 2.97
CA ARG A 11 9.34 1.39 2.75
C ARG A 11 10.06 0.94 4.01
N VAL A 12 9.32 0.24 4.87
CA VAL A 12 9.84 -0.28 6.14
C VAL A 12 10.41 -1.69 5.99
N PRO A 13 11.48 -2.04 6.72
CA PRO A 13 11.96 -3.42 6.78
C PRO A 13 10.93 -4.30 7.50
N LEU A 14 10.65 -5.48 6.94
CA LEU A 14 9.84 -6.52 7.57
C LEU A 14 10.63 -7.83 7.52
N ILE A 15 10.94 -8.38 8.69
CA ILE A 15 11.61 -9.67 8.83
C ILE A 15 10.69 -10.58 9.64
N ILE A 16 10.42 -11.77 9.11
CA ILE A 16 9.61 -12.77 9.77
C ILE A 16 10.44 -14.02 9.95
N TYR A 17 10.53 -14.46 11.20
CA TYR A 17 11.25 -15.66 11.58
C TYR A 17 10.28 -16.78 11.93
N LYS A 18 10.51 -17.96 11.37
CA LYS A 18 9.82 -19.20 11.70
C LYS A 18 10.87 -20.22 12.14
N LYS A 19 10.64 -20.87 13.28
CA LYS A 19 11.61 -21.80 13.90
C LYS A 19 11.88 -23.03 13.03
N ASP A 20 10.83 -23.70 12.58
CA ASP A 20 10.91 -24.94 11.78
C ASP A 20 10.59 -24.61 10.31
N GLU A 21 11.40 -23.73 9.75
CA GLU A 21 11.24 -23.21 8.39
C GLU A 21 11.93 -24.10 7.36
N ASN A 22 11.28 -24.32 6.22
CA ASN A 22 11.72 -25.24 5.17
C ASN A 22 11.50 -24.70 3.74
N PHE A 23 11.31 -23.39 3.58
CA PHE A 23 11.26 -22.74 2.28
C PHE A 23 12.65 -22.80 1.61
N SER A 24 12.62 -23.13 0.33
CA SER A 24 13.76 -23.05 -0.56
C SER A 24 14.25 -21.60 -0.71
N GLN A 25 15.48 -21.42 -1.20
CA GLN A 25 16.02 -20.09 -1.48
C GLN A 25 15.21 -19.33 -2.54
N THR A 26 14.63 -20.07 -3.50
CA THR A 26 13.74 -19.49 -4.51
C THR A 26 12.48 -18.93 -3.87
N GLU A 27 11.82 -19.69 -2.99
CA GLU A 27 10.62 -19.23 -2.27
C GLU A 27 10.91 -18.00 -1.40
N LYS A 28 12.07 -17.98 -0.72
CA LYS A 28 12.50 -16.81 0.08
C LYS A 28 12.72 -15.58 -0.79
N SER A 29 13.33 -15.75 -1.95
CA SER A 29 13.57 -14.66 -2.91
C SER A 29 12.26 -14.14 -3.50
N GLU A 30 11.34 -15.04 -3.87
CA GLU A 30 10.02 -14.65 -4.36
C GLU A 30 9.19 -13.90 -3.31
N GLU A 31 9.27 -14.31 -2.04
CA GLU A 31 8.59 -13.64 -0.93
C GLU A 31 9.15 -12.22 -0.71
N ALA A 32 10.48 -12.05 -0.77
CA ALA A 32 11.15 -10.77 -0.60
C ALA A 32 10.78 -9.74 -1.69
N GLU A 33 10.41 -10.21 -2.87
CA GLU A 33 10.02 -9.39 -4.02
C GLU A 33 8.52 -9.04 -4.05
N LYS A 34 7.71 -9.53 -3.11
CA LYS A 34 6.27 -9.20 -3.07
C LYS A 34 6.05 -7.76 -2.63
N LEU A 35 5.07 -7.11 -3.25
CA LEU A 35 4.50 -5.88 -2.73
C LEU A 35 3.62 -6.23 -1.51
N VAL A 36 4.09 -5.80 -0.33
CA VAL A 36 3.41 -6.04 0.96
C VAL A 36 3.01 -4.69 1.56
N SER A 37 1.82 -4.64 2.14
CA SER A 37 1.36 -3.51 2.97
C SER A 37 1.22 -3.94 4.42
N LEU A 38 1.35 -3.01 5.36
CA LEU A 38 1.24 -3.29 6.79
C LEU A 38 -0.11 -3.92 7.16
N ILE A 39 -1.18 -3.56 6.45
CA ILE A 39 -2.53 -4.11 6.68
C ILE A 39 -2.65 -5.60 6.33
N ASP A 40 -1.65 -6.18 5.67
CA ASP A 40 -1.62 -7.61 5.31
C ASP A 40 -1.21 -8.50 6.46
N LEU A 41 -0.54 -7.95 7.48
CA LEU A 41 0.02 -8.73 8.56
C LEU A 41 -1.07 -9.51 9.30
N ALA A 42 -2.19 -8.84 9.64
CA ALA A 42 -3.31 -9.45 10.34
C ALA A 42 -3.97 -10.60 9.55
N PRO A 43 -4.41 -10.40 8.28
CA PRO A 43 -4.98 -11.49 7.50
C PRO A 43 -3.98 -12.61 7.20
N SER A 44 -2.70 -12.31 6.99
CA SER A 44 -1.65 -13.32 6.81
C SER A 44 -1.46 -14.19 8.05
N ILE A 45 -1.35 -13.58 9.23
CA ILE A 45 -1.20 -14.33 10.49
C ILE A 45 -2.45 -15.18 10.76
N SER A 46 -3.65 -14.63 10.55
CA SER A 46 -4.89 -15.38 10.72
C SER A 46 -4.96 -16.59 9.79
N GLN A 47 -4.68 -16.38 8.50
CA GLN A 47 -4.66 -17.45 7.51
C GLN A 47 -3.63 -18.53 7.85
N TYR A 48 -2.44 -18.12 8.32
CA TYR A 48 -1.37 -19.04 8.68
C TYR A 48 -1.69 -19.87 9.93
N LEU A 49 -2.22 -19.25 10.99
CA LEU A 49 -2.50 -19.93 12.27
C LEU A 49 -3.79 -20.76 12.25
N PHE A 50 -4.82 -20.26 11.57
CA PHE A 50 -6.17 -20.82 11.65
C PHE A 50 -6.67 -21.42 10.34
N GLY A 51 -5.94 -21.27 9.23
CA GLY A 51 -6.38 -21.73 7.91
C GLY A 51 -7.45 -20.84 7.26
N TYR A 52 -7.84 -19.73 7.90
CA TYR A 52 -8.79 -18.75 7.35
C TYR A 52 -8.51 -17.34 7.88
N TYR A 53 -9.07 -16.33 7.21
CA TYR A 53 -9.09 -14.94 7.71
C TYR A 53 -10.48 -14.31 7.50
N PRO A 54 -10.94 -13.49 8.47
CA PRO A 54 -12.16 -12.69 8.31
C PRO A 54 -12.14 -11.78 7.08
N GLN A 55 -13.24 -11.77 6.33
CA GLN A 55 -13.40 -10.91 5.14
C GLN A 55 -13.53 -9.42 5.48
N ILE A 56 -13.61 -9.05 6.76
CA ILE A 56 -13.58 -7.66 7.21
C ILE A 56 -12.19 -7.02 7.03
N PHE A 57 -11.12 -7.83 6.96
CA PHE A 57 -9.80 -7.30 6.67
C PHE A 57 -9.75 -6.71 5.26
N MET A 58 -9.26 -5.48 5.16
CA MET A 58 -8.95 -4.83 3.88
C MET A 58 -7.67 -5.39 3.26
N GLY A 59 -6.68 -5.73 4.09
CA GLY A 59 -5.47 -6.41 3.67
C GLY A 59 -5.75 -7.82 3.14
N LYS A 60 -4.73 -8.43 2.55
CA LYS A 60 -4.81 -9.79 1.99
C LYS A 60 -3.74 -10.67 2.61
N PRO A 61 -3.93 -11.99 2.69
CA PRO A 61 -2.90 -12.90 3.18
C PRO A 61 -1.78 -13.04 2.13
N THR A 62 -0.90 -12.05 2.05
CA THR A 62 0.22 -11.98 1.08
C THR A 62 1.51 -12.59 1.63
N ILE A 63 1.67 -12.52 2.94
CA ILE A 63 2.85 -12.94 3.70
C ILE A 63 2.67 -14.36 4.26
N LEU A 64 3.77 -15.03 4.64
CA LEU A 64 3.81 -16.36 5.28
C LEU A 64 3.38 -17.50 4.34
N GLY A 65 3.83 -17.44 3.07
CA GLY A 65 3.44 -18.43 2.06
C GLY A 65 2.03 -18.19 1.50
N GLY A 66 1.49 -16.98 1.71
CA GLY A 66 0.26 -16.54 1.06
C GLY A 66 0.43 -16.45 -0.46
N ASN A 67 -0.48 -17.05 -1.21
CA ASN A 67 -0.45 -17.03 -2.69
C ASN A 67 -0.94 -15.71 -3.29
N PHE A 68 -1.43 -14.78 -2.46
CA PHE A 68 -1.93 -13.51 -2.95
C PHE A 68 -0.75 -12.61 -3.38
N LYS A 69 -0.73 -12.24 -4.67
CA LYS A 69 0.19 -11.24 -5.22
C LYS A 69 -0.64 -10.01 -5.63
N ARG A 70 -0.09 -8.81 -5.41
CA ARG A 70 -0.70 -7.55 -5.83
C ARG A 70 0.25 -6.78 -6.72
N GLU A 71 -0.32 -6.05 -7.66
CA GLU A 71 0.40 -5.20 -8.60
C GLU A 71 0.76 -3.83 -8.01
N TYR A 72 0.03 -3.41 -6.98
CA TYR A 72 0.19 -2.09 -6.36
C TYR A 72 -0.11 -2.10 -4.85
N ILE A 73 0.44 -1.13 -4.13
CA ILE A 73 0.09 -0.79 -2.76
C ILE A 73 -0.33 0.67 -2.66
N ILE A 74 -1.13 0.96 -1.64
CA ILE A 74 -1.57 2.31 -1.32
C ILE A 74 -1.02 2.69 0.04
N SER A 75 -0.51 3.92 0.13
CA SER A 75 -0.19 4.54 1.40
C SER A 75 -0.95 5.85 1.53
N GLU A 76 -1.59 6.05 2.67
CA GLU A 76 -2.37 7.25 2.98
C GLU A 76 -1.75 7.92 4.20
N GLY A 77 -1.51 9.22 4.10
CA GLY A 77 -1.13 10.08 5.20
C GLY A 77 -2.29 10.98 5.58
N TYR A 78 -2.88 10.75 6.75
CA TYR A 78 -4.00 11.52 7.24
C TYR A 78 -3.61 12.96 7.64
N GLN A 79 -4.37 13.96 7.18
CA GLN A 79 -4.30 15.33 7.71
C GLN A 79 -5.59 16.11 7.49
N LYS A 80 -6.31 16.49 8.55
CA LYS A 80 -7.39 17.49 8.49
C LYS A 80 -6.83 18.91 8.47
N LYS A 81 -7.36 19.76 7.58
CA LYS A 81 -6.86 21.11 7.26
C LYS A 81 -6.70 22.02 8.48
N ASP A 82 -7.56 21.85 9.50
CA ASP A 82 -7.70 22.77 10.62
C ASP A 82 -7.64 22.10 12.01
N ASP A 83 -7.26 20.81 12.07
CA ASP A 83 -7.24 20.11 13.35
C ASP A 83 -5.86 20.18 14.02
N LYS A 84 -5.73 21.10 14.99
CA LYS A 84 -4.56 21.20 15.88
C LYS A 84 -4.38 19.97 16.78
N HIS A 85 -5.38 19.07 16.82
CA HIS A 85 -5.43 17.91 17.70
C HIS A 85 -5.32 16.56 16.97
N LEU A 86 -5.03 16.53 15.65
CA LEU A 86 -4.79 15.29 14.88
C LEU A 86 -5.86 14.20 15.10
N ARG A 87 -7.15 14.54 15.17
CA ARG A 87 -8.20 13.52 15.42
C ARG A 87 -8.49 12.75 14.15
N HIS A 88 -8.76 11.45 14.26
CA HIS A 88 -9.16 10.58 13.13
C HIS A 88 -10.44 11.10 12.44
N ASP A 89 -10.39 11.39 11.13
CA ASP A 89 -11.58 11.73 10.34
C ASP A 89 -12.33 10.45 9.91
N PRO A 90 -13.53 10.17 10.44
CA PRO A 90 -14.31 9.01 10.03
C PRO A 90 -14.81 9.09 8.58
N THR A 91 -14.80 10.28 7.96
CA THR A 91 -15.32 10.50 6.60
C THR A 91 -14.27 10.29 5.49
N LYS A 92 -12.99 10.34 5.84
CA LYS A 92 -11.83 10.26 4.94
C LYS A 92 -11.79 11.35 3.84
N GLN A 93 -12.50 12.46 4.03
CA GLN A 93 -12.64 13.49 2.97
C GLN A 93 -11.40 14.39 2.85
N ASP A 94 -10.53 14.41 3.86
CA ASP A 94 -9.33 15.25 3.93
C ASP A 94 -8.00 14.50 3.67
N ILE A 95 -8.01 13.36 2.95
CA ILE A 95 -6.74 12.70 2.59
C ILE A 95 -6.00 13.56 1.56
N ARG A 96 -4.99 14.32 2.02
CA ARG A 96 -4.21 15.22 1.17
C ARG A 96 -2.92 14.63 0.63
N ASN A 97 -2.39 13.63 1.33
CA ASN A 97 -1.11 13.03 1.02
C ASN A 97 -1.30 11.53 0.89
N TRP A 98 -1.13 11.00 -0.30
CA TRP A 98 -1.29 9.57 -0.56
C TRP A 98 -0.49 9.17 -1.79
N CYS A 99 -0.26 7.88 -1.95
CA CYS A 99 0.38 7.35 -3.14
C CYS A 99 -0.18 5.99 -3.56
N ILE A 100 -0.09 5.71 -4.84
CA ILE A 100 -0.12 4.37 -5.42
C ILE A 100 1.31 4.02 -5.80
N ARG A 101 1.82 2.90 -5.30
CA ARG A 101 3.16 2.42 -5.61
C ARG A 101 3.07 1.02 -6.21
N THR A 102 3.68 0.84 -7.38
CA THR A 102 3.88 -0.47 -8.02
C THR A 102 5.34 -0.88 -7.88
N LYS A 103 5.75 -1.97 -8.54
CA LYS A 103 7.16 -2.34 -8.61
C LYS A 103 7.99 -1.35 -9.43
N THR A 104 7.40 -0.74 -10.45
CA THR A 104 8.13 -0.01 -11.50
C THR A 104 7.82 1.48 -11.54
N TRP A 105 6.75 1.92 -10.88
CA TRP A 105 6.39 3.33 -10.85
C TRP A 105 5.61 3.69 -9.59
N LYS A 106 5.50 5.00 -9.34
CA LYS A 106 4.72 5.55 -8.24
C LYS A 106 4.02 6.82 -8.66
N TYR A 107 2.74 6.90 -8.31
CA TYR A 107 1.96 8.13 -8.37
C TYR A 107 1.72 8.61 -6.95
N MET A 108 1.93 9.91 -6.70
CA MET A 108 1.61 10.51 -5.41
C MET A 108 0.93 11.85 -5.54
N GLU A 109 0.01 12.13 -4.63
CA GLU A 109 -0.50 13.46 -4.38
C GLU A 109 0.08 13.96 -3.06
N LEU A 110 0.67 15.14 -3.05
CA LEU A 110 1.28 15.75 -1.89
C LEU A 110 0.83 17.21 -1.79
N ASN A 111 0.02 17.52 -0.78
CA ASN A 111 -0.61 18.83 -0.59
C ASN A 111 -1.38 19.33 -1.84
N GLY A 112 -1.95 18.42 -2.63
CA GLY A 112 -2.67 18.73 -3.87
C GLY A 112 -1.80 18.81 -5.13
N GLU A 113 -0.48 18.76 -4.99
CA GLU A 113 0.43 18.61 -6.13
C GLU A 113 0.54 17.12 -6.50
N ARG A 114 0.43 16.83 -7.79
CA ARG A 114 0.47 15.47 -8.31
C ARG A 114 1.83 15.21 -8.95
N MET A 115 2.42 14.07 -8.64
CA MET A 115 3.74 13.67 -9.15
C MET A 115 3.71 12.21 -9.58
N PHE A 116 4.48 11.90 -10.61
CA PHE A 116 4.73 10.54 -11.08
C PHE A 116 6.23 10.25 -11.06
N PHE A 117 6.62 9.08 -10.60
CA PHE A 117 8.01 8.64 -10.56
C PHE A 117 8.15 7.31 -11.30
N ASP A 118 9.08 7.23 -12.24
CA ASP A 118 9.55 6.00 -12.86
C ASP A 118 10.60 5.38 -11.92
N LEU A 119 10.23 4.35 -11.15
CA LEU A 119 11.10 3.76 -10.14
C LEU A 119 12.21 2.88 -10.73
N GLU A 120 12.10 2.49 -12.00
CA GLU A 120 13.18 1.77 -12.69
C GLU A 120 14.33 2.72 -13.03
N LYS A 121 14.02 3.95 -13.45
CA LYS A 121 15.02 4.97 -13.81
C LYS A 121 15.40 5.87 -12.64
N ASP A 122 14.46 6.18 -11.76
CA ASP A 122 14.62 7.04 -10.58
C ASP A 122 14.11 6.34 -9.30
N PRO A 123 14.83 5.30 -8.81
CA PRO A 123 14.44 4.56 -7.61
C PRO A 123 14.49 5.38 -6.31
N LYS A 124 15.02 6.61 -6.38
CA LYS A 124 15.16 7.53 -5.26
C LYS A 124 14.15 8.69 -5.29
N GLU A 125 13.30 8.74 -6.31
CA GLU A 125 12.21 9.72 -6.40
C GLU A 125 12.68 11.19 -6.38
N ASN A 126 13.80 11.49 -7.04
CA ASN A 126 14.35 12.83 -7.11
C ASN A 126 13.69 13.70 -8.18
N GLU A 127 13.30 13.11 -9.31
CA GLU A 127 12.90 13.83 -10.53
C GLU A 127 11.45 13.46 -10.91
N PRO A 128 10.44 14.17 -10.39
CA PRO A 128 9.05 13.89 -10.70
C PRO A 128 8.72 14.20 -12.17
N LEU A 129 8.02 13.29 -12.81
CA LEU A 129 7.40 13.45 -14.12
C LEU A 129 5.97 13.99 -14.00
N SER A 130 5.47 14.56 -15.10
CA SER A 130 4.07 14.99 -15.19
C SER A 130 3.13 13.77 -15.19
N PRO A 131 2.16 13.68 -14.26
CA PRO A 131 1.21 12.57 -14.24
C PRO A 131 0.27 12.51 -15.45
N ASP A 132 0.09 13.62 -16.16
CA ASP A 132 -0.85 13.70 -17.29
C ASP A 132 -0.43 12.78 -18.45
N GLU A 133 0.86 12.54 -18.62
CA GLU A 133 1.39 11.59 -19.62
C GLU A 133 1.09 10.13 -19.27
N TYR A 134 0.73 9.86 -18.01
CA TYR A 134 0.47 8.52 -17.45
C TYR A 134 -0.98 8.37 -16.97
N ALA A 135 -1.87 9.27 -17.38
CA ALA A 135 -3.23 9.36 -16.86
C ALA A 135 -4.04 8.06 -17.01
N ASP A 136 -3.84 7.33 -18.11
CA ASP A 136 -4.56 6.07 -18.37
C ASP A 136 -4.20 4.99 -17.35
N CYS A 137 -2.91 4.73 -17.15
CA CYS A 137 -2.48 3.69 -16.21
C CYS A 137 -2.84 4.08 -14.77
N ILE A 138 -2.64 5.34 -14.38
CA ILE A 138 -3.04 5.85 -13.05
C ILE A 138 -4.56 5.67 -12.86
N GLY A 139 -5.35 6.02 -13.88
CA GLY A 139 -6.81 5.98 -13.84
C GLY A 139 -7.39 4.59 -13.60
N GLU A 140 -6.74 3.53 -14.11
CA GLU A 140 -7.15 2.14 -13.86
C GLU A 140 -7.04 1.77 -12.37
N TYR A 141 -5.89 2.05 -11.75
CA TYR A 141 -5.65 1.77 -10.34
C TYR A 141 -6.52 2.62 -9.42
N LEU A 142 -6.80 3.88 -9.79
CA LEU A 142 -7.72 4.73 -9.02
C LEU A 142 -9.15 4.20 -9.01
N LYS A 143 -9.64 3.72 -10.16
CA LYS A 143 -10.96 3.09 -10.24
C LYS A 143 -11.03 1.84 -9.39
N GLU A 144 -9.97 1.03 -9.38
CA GLU A 144 -9.90 -0.18 -8.57
C GLU A 144 -9.89 0.15 -7.07
N TRP A 145 -9.06 1.11 -6.65
CA TRP A 145 -9.01 1.55 -5.26
C TRP A 145 -10.37 2.08 -4.77
N GLN A 146 -11.05 2.90 -5.57
CA GLN A 146 -12.40 3.39 -5.26
C GLN A 146 -13.39 2.24 -5.04
N ARG A 147 -13.33 1.18 -5.88
CA ARG A 147 -14.17 -0.02 -5.70
C ARG A 147 -13.85 -0.73 -4.38
N GLU A 148 -12.58 -0.89 -4.03
CA GLU A 148 -12.18 -1.53 -2.77
C GLU A 148 -12.62 -0.71 -1.54
N ILE A 149 -12.55 0.62 -1.59
CA ILE A 149 -13.10 1.49 -0.53
C ILE A 149 -14.61 1.27 -0.37
N ILE A 150 -15.37 1.25 -1.47
CA ILE A 150 -16.83 1.04 -1.44
C ILE A 150 -17.17 -0.32 -0.86
N LYS A 151 -16.50 -1.40 -1.31
CA LYS A 151 -16.68 -2.74 -0.76
C LYS A 151 -16.35 -2.80 0.73
N GLY A 152 -15.27 -2.14 1.16
CA GLY A 152 -14.89 -2.06 2.56
C GLY A 152 -15.96 -1.41 3.42
N LYS A 153 -16.55 -0.30 2.96
CA LYS A 153 -17.67 0.37 3.65
C LYS A 153 -18.89 -0.54 3.78
N LEU A 154 -19.27 -1.24 2.71
CA LEU A 154 -20.41 -2.16 2.71
C LEU A 154 -20.22 -3.36 3.66
N ARG A 155 -18.98 -3.81 3.91
CA ARG A 155 -18.68 -4.92 4.84
C ARG A 155 -18.73 -4.52 6.31
N MET A 156 -18.73 -3.23 6.62
CA MET A 156 -18.77 -2.69 7.99
C MET A 156 -20.18 -2.24 8.42
N MET A 157 -21.15 -2.29 7.51
CA MET A 157 -22.57 -2.05 7.78
C MET A 157 -23.27 -3.37 8.12
#